data_AF-A0A956H7X3-F1
#
_entry.id   AF-A0A956H7X3-F1
#
_cell.length_a   1.000
_cell.length_b   1.000
_cell.length_c   1.000
_cell.angle_alpha   90.00
_cell.angle_beta   90.00
_cell.angle_gamma   90.00
#
_symmetry.space_group_name_H-M   'P 1'
#
loop_
_entity.id
_entity.type
_entity.pdbx_description
1 polymer ?
#
loop_
_entity_poly.entity_id
_entity_poly.type
_entity_poly.pdbx_seq_one_letter_code
_entity_poly.pdbx_strand_id
1 'polypeptide(L)'
;FVTDATCELLEGCVGATGWRRVLLFTTPIPNIGSRDLALGVPANNPDIYHYSDCHAHYHFDEFARYELLDDQGQQVLASGHKQAFCLLDWTSWAWPELDKDIDGTYTCYNQGLSLGWSDTYGAALDCQWIDVTDVAPGDYTLRMEVNLVPPGKTAPVLVERRYDNNALEIPVVID
;
A
#
# COMPACT_ATOMS: atom_id res chain seq x y z
N PHE A 1 -7.78 -14.32 -13.54
CA PHE A 1 -6.85 -15.27 -14.19
C PHE A 1 -5.64 -14.47 -14.64
N VAL A 2 -4.46 -14.86 -14.19
CA VAL A 2 -3.18 -14.16 -14.40
C VAL A 2 -2.47 -14.78 -15.61
N THR A 3 -1.85 -13.96 -16.44
CA THR A 3 -1.08 -14.40 -17.62
C THR A 3 0.31 -13.79 -17.59
N ASP A 4 1.21 -14.19 -18.48
CA ASP A 4 2.54 -13.58 -18.55
C ASP A 4 2.51 -12.09 -18.94
N ALA A 5 1.36 -11.59 -19.42
CA ALA A 5 1.15 -10.19 -19.80
C ALA A 5 0.40 -9.37 -18.75
N THR A 6 -0.06 -9.96 -17.63
CA THR A 6 -0.79 -9.22 -16.59
C THR A 6 0.17 -8.45 -15.69
N CYS A 7 -0.19 -7.22 -15.36
CA CYS A 7 0.65 -6.32 -14.57
C CYS A 7 0.88 -6.82 -13.15
N GLU A 8 -0.10 -7.52 -12.58
CA GLU A 8 -0.01 -8.18 -11.29
C GLU A 8 1.16 -9.16 -11.21
N LEU A 9 1.49 -9.85 -12.31
CA LEU A 9 2.65 -10.75 -12.35
C LEU A 9 3.96 -9.96 -12.54
N LEU A 10 3.95 -8.96 -13.43
CA LEU A 10 5.12 -8.14 -13.73
C LEU A 10 5.57 -7.30 -12.52
N GLU A 11 4.62 -6.84 -11.72
CA GLU A 11 4.84 -6.06 -10.50
C GLU A 11 4.98 -6.93 -9.25
N GLY A 12 4.94 -8.27 -9.40
CA GLY A 12 5.19 -9.23 -8.33
C GLY A 12 4.07 -9.38 -7.31
N CYS A 13 2.85 -8.93 -7.63
CA CYS A 13 1.68 -8.98 -6.75
C CYS A 13 1.03 -10.38 -6.69
N VAL A 14 1.44 -11.27 -7.57
CA VAL A 14 1.09 -12.70 -7.60
C VAL A 14 2.32 -13.51 -8.01
N GLY A 15 2.42 -14.76 -7.54
CA GLY A 15 3.62 -15.58 -7.74
C GLY A 15 3.66 -16.39 -9.04
N ALA A 16 2.53 -16.52 -9.75
CA ALA A 16 2.43 -17.40 -10.92
C ALA A 16 1.22 -17.05 -11.81
N THR A 17 1.22 -17.56 -13.04
CA THR A 17 0.08 -17.50 -13.95
C THR A 17 -1.05 -18.45 -13.52
N GLY A 18 -2.22 -18.29 -14.14
CA GLY A 18 -3.40 -19.13 -13.92
C GLY A 18 -4.46 -18.49 -13.03
N TRP A 19 -5.35 -19.31 -12.49
CA TRP A 19 -6.31 -18.85 -11.49
C TRP A 19 -5.60 -18.66 -10.15
N ARG A 20 -5.74 -17.47 -9.57
CA ARG A 20 -5.19 -17.12 -8.26
C ARG A 20 -6.33 -16.91 -7.27
N ARG A 21 -6.12 -17.35 -6.03
CA ARG A 21 -6.97 -16.97 -4.89
C ARG A 21 -6.25 -15.87 -4.14
N VAL A 22 -6.91 -14.73 -3.97
CA VAL A 22 -6.33 -13.54 -3.34
C VAL A 22 -7.18 -13.11 -2.15
N LEU A 23 -6.51 -12.69 -1.08
CA LEU A 23 -7.14 -12.05 0.07
C LEU A 23 -7.16 -10.54 -0.19
N LEU A 24 -8.34 -10.02 -0.55
CA LEU A 24 -8.55 -8.60 -0.86
C LEU A 24 -8.85 -7.81 0.43
N PHE A 25 -8.32 -6.61 0.56
CA PHE A 25 -8.60 -5.72 1.69
C PHE A 25 -8.38 -4.26 1.33
N THR A 26 -9.11 -3.36 1.99
CA THR A 26 -8.93 -1.91 1.82
C THR A 26 -7.92 -1.38 2.84
N THR A 27 -7.05 -0.47 2.43
CA THR A 27 -6.02 0.12 3.30
C THR A 27 -6.11 1.64 3.32
N PRO A 28 -6.68 2.24 4.37
CA PRO A 28 -6.58 3.66 4.65
C PRO A 28 -5.24 3.96 5.33
N ILE A 29 -4.52 4.96 4.83
CA ILE A 29 -3.25 5.44 5.38
C ILE A 29 -3.43 6.92 5.75
N PRO A 30 -3.81 7.22 7.00
CA PRO A 30 -4.10 8.57 7.44
C PRO A 30 -2.84 9.34 7.84
N ASN A 31 -2.71 10.60 7.41
CA ASN A 31 -1.75 11.53 7.99
C ASN A 31 -2.28 12.05 9.33
N ILE A 32 -1.88 11.38 10.41
CA ILE A 32 -2.18 11.75 11.81
C ILE A 32 -1.07 12.57 12.47
N GLY A 33 -0.16 13.12 11.65
CA GLY A 33 0.98 13.91 12.08
C GLY A 33 0.59 15.32 12.55
N SER A 34 1.49 16.28 12.34
CA SER A 34 1.26 17.69 12.67
C SER A 34 1.47 18.63 11.48
N ARG A 35 1.76 18.07 10.31
CA ARG A 35 2.05 18.78 9.05
C ARG A 35 1.70 17.86 7.89
N ASP A 36 1.50 18.46 6.73
CA ASP A 36 1.35 17.74 5.48
C ASP A 36 2.64 16.96 5.15
N LEU A 37 2.45 15.79 4.54
CA LEU A 37 3.49 15.13 3.78
C LEU A 37 3.49 15.74 2.37
N ALA A 38 4.50 16.52 2.01
CA ALA A 38 4.63 17.09 0.67
C ALA A 38 5.75 16.36 -0.10
N LEU A 39 5.38 15.62 -1.15
CA LEU A 39 6.34 14.87 -1.99
C LEU A 39 6.62 15.58 -3.31
N GLY A 40 5.66 16.37 -3.80
CA GLY A 40 5.81 17.17 -5.00
C GLY A 40 5.48 16.39 -6.28
N VAL A 41 5.96 16.90 -7.41
CA VAL A 41 5.72 16.29 -8.73
C VAL A 41 6.63 15.05 -8.89
N PRO A 42 6.08 13.85 -9.14
CA PRO A 42 6.88 12.62 -9.22
C PRO A 42 8.04 12.66 -10.23
N ALA A 43 7.80 13.26 -11.40
CA ALA A 43 8.82 13.40 -12.46
C ALA A 43 10.06 14.21 -12.04
N ASN A 44 9.97 15.00 -10.97
CA ASN A 44 11.10 15.77 -10.43
C ASN A 44 11.82 15.04 -9.29
N ASN A 45 11.35 13.86 -8.88
CA ASN A 45 11.84 13.10 -7.73
C ASN A 45 12.17 11.65 -8.12
N PRO A 46 13.08 11.42 -9.08
CA PRO A 46 13.38 10.08 -9.61
C PRO A 46 14.01 9.12 -8.58
N ASP A 47 14.47 9.63 -7.44
CA ASP A 47 15.08 8.83 -6.38
C ASP A 47 14.06 8.03 -5.56
N ILE A 48 12.77 8.40 -5.60
CA ILE A 48 11.68 7.80 -4.80
C ILE A 48 10.46 7.41 -5.65
N TYR A 49 10.49 7.70 -6.95
CA TYR A 49 9.43 7.37 -7.89
C TYR A 49 9.98 6.62 -9.10
N HIS A 50 9.29 5.56 -9.51
CA HIS A 50 9.50 4.89 -10.80
C HIS A 50 8.24 4.96 -11.66
N TYR A 51 8.39 5.04 -12.97
CA TYR A 51 7.24 4.99 -13.87
C TYR A 51 6.86 3.52 -14.13
N SER A 52 5.60 3.16 -13.85
CA SER A 52 5.04 1.87 -14.27
C SER A 52 4.44 2.01 -15.66
N ASP A 53 5.02 1.32 -16.64
CA ASP A 53 4.42 1.18 -17.98
C ASP A 53 3.09 0.42 -17.92
N CYS A 54 2.91 -0.41 -16.89
CA CYS A 54 1.73 -1.21 -16.65
C CYS A 54 0.50 -0.36 -16.33
N HIS A 55 0.69 0.69 -15.52
CA HIS A 55 -0.40 1.57 -15.09
C HIS A 55 -0.30 3.01 -15.62
N ALA A 56 0.71 3.27 -16.45
CA ALA A 56 1.00 4.55 -17.09
C ALA A 56 1.12 5.74 -16.12
N HIS A 57 1.60 5.51 -14.89
CA HIS A 57 1.89 6.55 -13.90
C HIS A 57 3.08 6.20 -12.99
N TYR A 58 3.51 7.18 -12.19
CA TYR A 58 4.62 7.01 -11.26
C TYR A 58 4.17 6.36 -9.96
N HIS A 59 4.82 5.27 -9.58
CA HIS A 59 4.65 4.62 -8.30
C HIS A 59 5.67 5.13 -7.28
N PHE A 60 5.27 5.20 -6.00
CA PHE A 60 6.19 5.31 -4.88
C PHE A 60 6.55 3.90 -4.40
N ASP A 61 7.83 3.55 -4.49
CA ASP A 61 8.34 2.21 -4.20
C ASP A 61 8.20 1.82 -2.72
N GLU A 62 7.88 0.54 -2.47
CA GLU A 62 7.91 -0.11 -1.16
C GLU A 62 7.06 0.63 -0.10
N PHE A 63 5.93 1.19 -0.52
CA PHE A 63 5.10 2.00 0.37
C PHE A 63 4.45 1.19 1.50
N ALA A 64 3.86 0.05 1.14
CA ALA A 64 3.22 -0.85 2.08
C ALA A 64 3.58 -2.31 1.81
N ARG A 65 3.88 -3.05 2.89
CA ARG A 65 4.12 -4.49 2.88
C ARG A 65 2.97 -5.20 3.57
N TYR A 66 2.55 -6.32 2.98
CA TYR A 66 1.47 -7.16 3.48
C TYR A 66 2.01 -8.56 3.73
N GLU A 67 1.75 -9.11 4.91
CA GLU A 67 2.19 -10.44 5.27
C GLU A 67 1.04 -11.20 5.92
N LEU A 68 0.85 -12.44 5.48
CA LEU A 68 -0.01 -13.39 6.15
C LEU A 68 0.86 -14.23 7.07
N LEU A 69 0.66 -14.07 8.37
CA LEU A 69 1.35 -14.81 9.40
C LEU A 69 0.53 -16.04 9.81
N ASP A 70 1.20 -17.05 10.34
CA ASP A 70 0.56 -18.20 11.00
C ASP A 70 -0.34 -17.78 12.19
N ASP A 71 -1.05 -18.76 12.75
CA ASP A 71 -1.96 -18.60 13.90
C ASP A 71 -1.26 -18.08 15.16
N GLN A 72 0.07 -18.16 15.21
CA GLN A 72 0.92 -17.73 16.32
C GLN A 72 1.62 -16.39 16.04
N GLY A 73 1.43 -15.80 14.85
CA GLY A 73 2.09 -14.58 14.41
C GLY A 73 3.61 -14.71 14.26
N GLN A 74 4.15 -15.93 14.13
CA GLN A 74 5.59 -16.20 14.13
C GLN A 74 6.17 -16.37 12.74
N GLN A 75 5.46 -17.09 11.86
CA GLN A 75 5.94 -17.40 10.52
C GLN A 75 5.16 -16.64 9.45
N VAL A 76 5.86 -16.00 8.51
CA VAL A 76 5.26 -15.47 7.28
C VAL A 76 4.98 -16.63 6.32
N LEU A 77 3.72 -16.83 5.98
CA LEU A 77 3.23 -17.90 5.10
C LEU A 77 2.97 -17.42 3.67
N ALA A 78 2.59 -16.16 3.52
CA ALA A 78 2.47 -15.49 2.23
C ALA A 78 2.81 -14.01 2.40
N SER A 79 3.27 -13.39 1.33
CA SER A 79 3.59 -11.97 1.28
C SER A 79 2.93 -11.33 0.07
N GLY A 80 2.60 -10.06 0.22
CA GLY A 80 2.23 -9.17 -0.84
C GLY A 80 2.79 -7.79 -0.53
N HIS A 81 2.61 -6.87 -1.46
CA HIS A 81 3.04 -5.50 -1.30
C HIS A 81 2.14 -4.61 -2.13
N LYS A 82 2.14 -3.33 -1.75
CA LYS A 82 1.56 -2.29 -2.57
C LYS A 82 2.63 -1.25 -2.86
N GLN A 83 2.97 -1.14 -4.14
CA GLN A 83 3.57 0.07 -4.68
C GLN A 83 2.48 1.14 -4.64
N ALA A 84 2.74 2.31 -4.05
CA ALA A 84 1.71 3.34 -4.01
C ALA A 84 1.41 3.79 -5.44
N PHE A 85 0.14 3.80 -5.87
CA PHE A 85 -0.24 4.38 -7.17
C PHE A 85 0.04 5.88 -7.15
N CYS A 86 -0.50 6.57 -6.15
CA CYS A 86 -0.29 7.98 -5.89
C CYS A 86 -0.56 8.27 -4.42
N LEU A 87 0.30 9.00 -3.74
CA LEU A 87 -0.04 9.59 -2.44
C LEU A 87 -0.85 10.86 -2.67
N LEU A 88 -2.13 10.83 -2.25
CA LEU A 88 -3.08 11.91 -2.48
C LEU A 88 -4.10 12.06 -1.34
N ASP A 89 -4.80 13.19 -1.32
CA ASP A 89 -5.90 13.44 -0.40
C ASP A 89 -7.18 12.70 -0.85
N TRP A 90 -7.42 11.47 -0.36
CA TRP A 90 -8.58 10.68 -0.79
C TRP A 90 -9.81 10.83 0.11
N THR A 91 -9.65 10.70 1.42
CA THR A 91 -10.74 10.84 2.40
C THR A 91 -10.27 11.63 3.61
N SER A 92 -10.97 12.71 3.92
CA SER A 92 -10.74 13.49 5.13
C SER A 92 -11.28 12.71 6.35
N TRP A 93 -10.38 12.32 7.26
CA TRP A 93 -10.75 11.68 8.52
C TRP A 93 -11.01 12.71 9.63
N ALA A 94 -10.48 13.93 9.48
CA ALA A 94 -10.65 15.01 10.44
C ALA A 94 -11.94 15.82 10.21
N TRP A 95 -12.39 15.91 8.95
CA TRP A 95 -13.57 16.68 8.53
C TRP A 95 -14.35 15.90 7.45
N PRO A 96 -15.34 15.07 7.84
CA PRO A 96 -16.06 14.18 6.92
C PRO A 96 -16.80 14.87 5.77
N GLU A 97 -17.14 16.14 5.94
CA GLU A 97 -17.84 16.97 4.95
C GLU A 97 -16.95 17.51 3.82
N LEU A 98 -15.62 17.38 3.92
CA LEU A 98 -14.72 17.82 2.85
C LEU A 98 -14.76 16.87 1.65
N ASP A 99 -14.73 17.46 0.46
CA ASP A 99 -14.70 16.74 -0.81
C ASP A 99 -13.29 16.77 -1.38
N LYS A 100 -12.74 15.61 -1.73
CA LYS A 100 -11.37 15.50 -2.27
C LYS A 100 -11.13 16.32 -3.53
N ASP A 101 -12.15 16.51 -4.36
CA ASP A 101 -12.05 17.21 -5.65
C ASP A 101 -12.18 18.73 -5.49
N ILE A 102 -12.64 19.20 -4.32
CA ILE A 102 -12.82 20.62 -4.00
C ILE A 102 -11.77 21.08 -2.98
N ASP A 103 -11.57 20.31 -1.92
CA ASP A 103 -10.81 20.68 -0.72
C ASP A 103 -9.44 19.97 -0.65
N GLY A 104 -9.23 18.91 -1.44
CA GLY A 104 -7.97 18.19 -1.51
C GLY A 104 -6.84 19.05 -2.10
N THR A 105 -5.66 18.96 -1.50
CA THR A 105 -4.47 19.70 -1.95
C THR A 105 -3.56 18.83 -2.82
N TYR A 106 -3.35 17.58 -2.41
CA TYR A 106 -2.44 16.66 -3.10
C TYR A 106 -3.20 15.72 -4.03
N THR A 107 -2.63 15.49 -5.21
CA THR A 107 -3.19 14.67 -6.28
C THR A 107 -2.10 13.76 -6.86
N CYS A 108 -2.46 12.86 -7.78
CA CYS A 108 -1.48 12.09 -8.54
C CYS A 108 -0.41 12.93 -9.28
N TYR A 109 -0.72 14.19 -9.62
CA TYR A 109 0.22 15.06 -10.35
C TYR A 109 1.20 15.80 -9.42
N ASN A 110 0.75 16.16 -8.22
CA ASN A 110 1.54 16.79 -7.17
C ASN A 110 1.24 16.05 -5.86
N GLN A 111 2.06 15.05 -5.57
CA GLN A 111 1.78 14.06 -4.55
C GLN A 111 2.12 14.54 -3.14
N GLY A 112 1.42 13.95 -2.19
CA GLY A 112 1.50 14.26 -0.77
C GLY A 112 0.24 13.81 -0.05
N LEU A 113 0.18 14.09 1.25
CA LEU A 113 -0.97 13.78 2.07
C LEU A 113 -1.15 14.87 3.13
N SER A 114 -2.24 15.62 3.00
CA SER A 114 -2.59 16.73 3.86
C SER A 114 -2.86 16.25 5.29
N LEU A 115 -2.56 17.09 6.28
CA LEU A 115 -2.97 16.83 7.66
C LEU A 115 -4.50 16.69 7.72
N GLY A 116 -4.98 15.61 8.35
CA GLY A 116 -6.42 15.36 8.45
C GLY A 116 -7.00 14.54 7.29
N TRP A 117 -6.17 14.16 6.31
CA TRP A 117 -6.55 13.32 5.18
C TRP A 117 -5.92 11.93 5.26
N SER A 118 -6.54 11.00 4.56
CA SER A 118 -6.07 9.65 4.32
C SER A 118 -6.00 9.41 2.82
N ASP A 119 -4.93 8.78 2.37
CA ASP A 119 -4.93 8.06 1.10
C ASP A 119 -5.56 6.69 1.35
N THR A 120 -6.47 6.23 0.49
CA THR A 120 -7.18 4.96 0.70
C THR A 120 -7.11 4.08 -0.53
N TYR A 121 -6.43 2.95 -0.39
CA TYR A 121 -6.35 1.93 -1.42
C TYR A 121 -7.50 0.94 -1.25
N GLY A 122 -8.51 1.04 -2.11
CA GLY A 122 -9.65 0.15 -2.10
C GLY A 122 -9.30 -1.28 -2.53
N ALA A 123 -9.94 -2.28 -1.92
CA ALA A 123 -9.73 -3.70 -2.18
C ALA A 123 -9.90 -4.15 -3.66
N ALA A 124 -10.49 -3.32 -4.51
CA ALA A 124 -10.65 -3.59 -5.94
C ALA A 124 -9.46 -3.11 -6.79
N LEU A 125 -8.47 -2.44 -6.21
CA LEU A 125 -7.29 -1.97 -6.91
C LEU A 125 -6.31 -3.13 -7.15
N ASP A 126 -5.61 -3.07 -8.28
CA ASP A 126 -4.57 -4.04 -8.60
C ASP A 126 -3.50 -4.05 -7.49
N CYS A 127 -2.98 -5.23 -7.17
CA CYS A 127 -2.01 -5.46 -6.09
C CYS A 127 -2.50 -5.12 -4.67
N GLN A 128 -3.80 -4.83 -4.48
CA GLN A 128 -4.37 -4.56 -3.18
C GLN A 128 -4.84 -5.84 -2.48
N TRP A 129 -3.92 -6.80 -2.33
CA TRP A 129 -4.17 -8.13 -1.78
C TRP A 129 -2.91 -8.86 -1.33
N ILE A 130 -3.10 -10.05 -0.75
CA ILE A 130 -2.08 -11.11 -0.67
C ILE A 130 -2.52 -12.29 -1.53
N ASP A 131 -1.61 -12.86 -2.33
CA ASP A 131 -1.83 -14.11 -3.04
C ASP A 131 -1.81 -15.28 -2.04
N VAL A 132 -2.96 -15.91 -1.85
CA VAL A 132 -3.18 -17.01 -0.90
C VAL A 132 -3.57 -18.30 -1.62
N THR A 133 -3.13 -18.45 -2.88
CA THR A 133 -3.47 -19.61 -3.70
C THR A 133 -3.02 -20.92 -3.07
N ASP A 134 -1.84 -20.94 -2.47
CA ASP A 134 -1.22 -22.14 -1.90
C ASP A 134 -1.35 -22.23 -0.37
N VAL A 135 -2.14 -21.34 0.24
CA VAL A 135 -2.39 -21.31 1.69
C VAL A 135 -3.54 -22.26 2.05
N ALA A 136 -3.41 -23.07 3.09
CA ALA A 136 -4.52 -23.93 3.52
C ALA A 136 -5.65 -23.09 4.17
N PRO A 137 -6.89 -23.61 4.27
CA PRO A 137 -7.88 -23.01 5.14
C PRO A 137 -7.42 -23.01 6.61
N GLY A 138 -7.74 -21.95 7.36
CA GLY A 138 -7.32 -21.79 8.75
C GLY A 138 -7.41 -20.37 9.27
N ASP A 139 -7.00 -20.23 10.55
CA ASP A 139 -6.86 -18.96 11.24
C ASP A 139 -5.44 -18.40 11.03
N TYR A 140 -5.37 -17.11 10.70
CA TYR A 140 -4.12 -16.41 10.37
C TYR A 140 -4.13 -15.00 10.93
N THR A 141 -2.97 -14.34 10.88
CA THR A 141 -2.87 -12.91 11.16
C THR A 141 -2.44 -12.17 9.90
N LEU A 142 -3.23 -11.20 9.44
CA LEU A 142 -2.80 -10.25 8.43
C LEU A 142 -1.98 -9.14 9.11
N ARG A 143 -0.71 -9.02 8.76
CA ARG A 143 0.16 -7.91 9.11
C ARG A 143 0.29 -6.95 7.93
N MET A 144 0.15 -5.67 8.22
CA MET A 144 0.34 -4.60 7.26
C MET A 144 1.29 -3.57 7.85
N GLU A 145 2.31 -3.20 7.08
CA GLU A 145 3.31 -2.23 7.49
C GLU A 145 3.48 -1.16 6.41
N VAL A 146 3.64 0.10 6.81
CA VAL A 146 3.84 1.23 5.88
C VAL A 146 5.15 1.95 6.16
N ASN A 147 5.74 2.55 5.12
CA ASN A 147 6.98 3.33 5.19
C ASN A 147 8.09 2.60 5.97
N LEU A 148 8.35 1.37 5.54
CA LEU A 148 9.42 0.55 6.10
C LEU A 148 10.79 1.07 5.67
N VAL A 149 11.84 0.66 6.38
CA VAL A 149 13.22 0.90 5.96
C VAL A 149 13.50 0.03 4.73
N PRO A 150 13.80 0.60 3.55
CA PRO A 150 14.08 -0.21 2.37
C PRO A 150 15.36 -1.04 2.56
N PRO A 151 15.48 -2.19 1.87
CA PRO A 151 16.71 -2.98 1.90
C PRO A 151 17.96 -2.14 1.60
N GLY A 152 18.98 -2.25 2.47
CA GLY A 152 20.25 -1.52 2.31
C GLY A 152 20.21 -0.05 2.73
N LYS A 153 19.08 0.45 3.23
CA LYS A 153 18.98 1.78 3.87
C LYS A 153 19.02 1.66 5.39
N THR A 154 19.33 2.76 6.06
CA THR A 154 19.37 2.85 7.53
C THR A 154 18.17 3.58 8.13
N ALA A 155 17.30 4.14 7.29
CA ALA A 155 16.12 4.89 7.69
C ALA A 155 15.01 4.77 6.63
N PRO A 156 13.74 4.98 7.01
CA PRO A 156 12.63 5.06 6.07
C PRO A 156 12.79 6.22 5.09
N VAL A 157 12.10 6.13 3.94
CA VAL A 157 12.12 7.18 2.92
C VAL A 157 11.32 8.40 3.38
N LEU A 158 10.13 8.18 3.97
CA LEU A 158 9.30 9.25 4.48
C LEU A 158 9.66 9.57 5.92
N VAL A 159 9.86 10.85 6.22
CA VAL A 159 10.15 11.30 7.58
C VAL A 159 8.84 11.48 8.34
N GLU A 160 8.63 10.63 9.34
CA GLU A 160 7.44 10.67 10.20
C GLU A 160 7.79 11.12 11.62
N ARG A 161 6.77 11.62 12.34
CA ARG A 161 6.92 12.01 13.76
C ARG A 161 7.19 10.79 14.64
N ARG A 162 6.60 9.65 14.29
CA ARG A 162 6.73 8.36 14.98
C ARG A 162 6.60 7.25 13.94
N TYR A 163 7.20 6.11 14.25
CA TYR A 163 7.13 4.89 13.42
C TYR A 163 6.58 3.70 14.21
N ASP A 164 6.24 3.90 15.50
CA ASP A 164 5.69 2.87 16.38
C ASP A 164 4.22 2.52 16.07
N ASN A 165 3.63 3.25 15.12
CA ASN A 165 2.26 3.09 14.65
C ASN A 165 2.17 2.77 13.15
N ASN A 166 3.28 2.33 12.54
CA ASN A 166 3.33 2.00 11.11
C ASN A 166 2.93 0.56 10.80
N ALA A 167 2.62 -0.23 11.83
CA ALA A 167 2.22 -1.62 11.70
C ALA A 167 0.81 -1.83 12.26
N LEU A 168 0.03 -2.65 11.56
CA LEU A 168 -1.27 -3.16 12.00
C LEU A 168 -1.28 -4.67 11.85
N GLU A 169 -1.79 -5.38 12.85
CA GLU A 169 -2.04 -6.82 12.79
C GLU A 169 -3.50 -7.09 13.10
N ILE A 170 -4.18 -7.86 12.23
CA ILE A 170 -5.58 -8.26 12.40
C ILE A 170 -5.75 -9.77 12.18
N PRO A 171 -6.57 -10.45 12.99
CA PRO A 171 -6.92 -11.85 12.75
C PRO A 171 -7.77 -11.96 11.49
N VAL A 172 -7.50 -12.98 10.67
CA VAL A 172 -8.26 -13.30 9.45
C VAL A 172 -8.48 -14.81 9.35
N VAL A 173 -9.57 -15.21 8.71
CA VAL A 173 -9.89 -16.61 8.43
C VAL A 173 -9.88 -16.82 6.92
N ILE A 174 -9.23 -17.88 6.48
CA ILE A 174 -9.30 -18.34 5.08
C ILE A 174 -10.10 -19.64 5.07
N ASP A 175 -11.20 -19.65 4.32
CA ASP A 175 -12.07 -20.82 4.11
C ASP A 175 -11.71 -21.63 2.84
#